data_AF-A0A3S0BET7-F1
#
_entry.id   AF-A0A3S0BET7-F1
#
_cell.length_a   1.000
_cell.length_b   1.000
_cell.length_c   1.000
_cell.angle_alpha   90.00
_cell.angle_beta   90.00
_cell.angle_gamma   90.00
#
_symmetry.space_group_name_H-M   'P 1'
#
loop_
_entity.id
_entity.type
_entity.pdbx_description
1 polymer ?
#
loop_
_entity_poly.entity_id
_entity_poly.type
_entity_poly.pdbx_seq_one_letter_code
_entity_poly.pdbx_strand_id
1 'polypeptide(L)'
;MKPCYILFIFYFIFTTHYVFSSANNPKIVALVPGHNDGRFLRNCFKILAKYVDAIVYLDDASTDNSVAIAHELEKECNIEQILCKKNWIRHAGQDRNMLLSAGRAIGGTHFLVIDADELPTANFLNELRRIILNLKPGERLALAWIQLWRSCDQYRYDNSVWTNNYKDIAFCDDGICYYRSKKLCESRTPETLEGKIWFVEGYEYGLLHLQFVNWENLLKKQAWYRCQEHLLHPERSFESINNEYAPSKDETQINTKPAPKEWFENYNAFLDLHVVHEKENWREQETMNWFSSYGIRAFMGLDIWDPAWPFNEYIPEKSSFLDTFVFCSKNEGTIIEIGPPTENYNPATFLYINKNWQMLKNTAEKTSVDLYLINENKYIDEKIWQNHYCIGVHQAALNDALMNLLTKNQYAQIPYNDNGYYYFIHLAADK
;
A
#
# COMPACT_ATOMS: atom_id res chain seq x y z
N MET A 1 -23.02 -58.17 -61.80
CA MET A 1 -21.88 -57.27 -62.02
C MET A 1 -22.26 -55.88 -61.53
N LYS A 2 -21.50 -55.40 -60.54
CA LYS A 2 -21.38 -54.05 -59.93
C LYS A 2 -22.65 -53.18 -59.73
N PRO A 3 -23.06 -52.91 -58.48
CA PRO A 3 -23.92 -51.78 -58.16
C PRO A 3 -23.08 -50.49 -58.10
N CYS A 4 -23.56 -49.43 -58.74
CA CYS A 4 -22.97 -48.09 -58.66
C CYS A 4 -23.67 -47.34 -57.52
N TYR A 5 -22.92 -46.95 -56.49
CA TYR A 5 -23.40 -46.21 -55.34
C TYR A 5 -23.68 -44.76 -55.72
N ILE A 6 -24.91 -44.29 -55.54
CA ILE A 6 -25.26 -42.87 -55.53
C ILE A 6 -24.99 -42.37 -54.11
N LEU A 7 -23.93 -41.58 -53.94
CA LEU A 7 -23.61 -40.90 -52.70
C LEU A 7 -24.57 -39.70 -52.53
N PHE A 8 -25.55 -39.81 -51.64
CA PHE A 8 -26.32 -38.66 -51.17
C PHE A 8 -25.49 -37.92 -50.13
N ILE A 9 -24.89 -36.78 -50.51
CA ILE A 9 -24.30 -35.84 -49.56
C ILE A 9 -25.43 -34.98 -49.00
N PHE A 10 -25.91 -35.31 -47.80
CA PHE A 10 -26.71 -34.39 -46.99
C PHE A 10 -25.77 -33.32 -46.42
N TYR A 11 -25.85 -32.10 -46.95
CA TYR A 11 -25.30 -30.92 -46.29
C TYR A 11 -26.19 -30.61 -45.07
N PHE A 12 -25.83 -31.16 -43.92
CA PHE A 12 -26.35 -30.66 -42.65
C PHE A 12 -25.67 -29.32 -42.37
N ILE A 13 -26.33 -28.24 -42.77
CA ILE A 13 -26.00 -26.90 -42.27
C ILE A 13 -26.39 -26.91 -40.78
N PHE A 14 -25.44 -27.22 -39.90
CA PHE A 14 -25.52 -26.79 -38.51
C PHE A 14 -25.33 -25.27 -38.50
N THR A 15 -26.39 -24.53 -38.80
CA THR A 15 -26.53 -23.19 -38.25
C THR A 15 -26.71 -23.37 -36.77
N THR A 16 -25.61 -23.34 -36.01
CA THR A 16 -25.64 -22.96 -34.61
C THR A 16 -26.19 -21.54 -34.57
N HIS A 17 -27.52 -21.43 -34.52
CA HIS A 17 -28.15 -20.27 -33.93
C HIS A 17 -27.68 -20.30 -32.47
N TYR A 18 -26.62 -19.56 -32.18
CA TYR A 18 -26.43 -19.05 -30.84
C TYR A 18 -27.72 -18.28 -30.54
N VAL A 19 -28.58 -18.94 -29.77
CA VAL A 19 -29.70 -18.27 -29.13
C VAL A 19 -29.05 -17.28 -28.18
N PHE A 20 -28.86 -16.04 -28.63
CA PHE A 20 -28.79 -14.92 -27.70
C PHE A 20 -30.11 -14.96 -26.94
N SER A 21 -30.07 -15.48 -25.72
CA SER A 21 -31.18 -15.41 -24.79
C SER A 21 -31.38 -13.95 -24.41
N SER A 22 -32.14 -13.22 -25.23
CA SER A 22 -32.73 -11.95 -24.82
C SER A 22 -33.92 -12.23 -23.90
N ALA A 23 -33.68 -12.38 -22.60
CA ALA A 23 -34.77 -12.44 -21.62
C ALA A 23 -34.37 -12.12 -20.16
N ASN A 24 -33.13 -11.71 -19.86
CA ASN A 24 -32.81 -11.17 -18.54
C ASN A 24 -32.75 -9.65 -18.62
N ASN A 25 -33.53 -8.98 -17.77
CA ASN A 25 -33.39 -7.54 -17.57
C ASN A 25 -31.93 -7.22 -17.22
N PRO A 26 -31.33 -6.15 -17.81
CA PRO A 26 -29.99 -5.73 -17.43
C PRO A 26 -29.87 -5.55 -15.91
N LYS A 27 -28.85 -6.16 -15.31
CA LYS A 27 -28.57 -6.10 -13.88
C LYS A 27 -27.12 -5.66 -13.67
N ILE A 28 -26.92 -4.57 -12.95
CA ILE A 28 -25.59 -4.10 -12.55
C ILE A 28 -25.26 -4.72 -11.20
N VAL A 29 -24.13 -5.40 -11.12
CA VAL A 29 -23.62 -6.00 -9.89
C VAL A 29 -22.30 -5.34 -9.52
N ALA A 30 -22.17 -4.84 -8.29
CA ALA A 30 -20.88 -4.40 -7.78
C ALA A 30 -20.05 -5.61 -7.32
N LEU A 31 -18.76 -5.62 -7.67
CA LEU A 31 -17.79 -6.63 -7.26
C LEU A 31 -16.74 -5.98 -6.36
N VAL A 32 -16.80 -6.28 -5.07
CA VAL A 32 -15.96 -5.64 -4.04
C VAL A 32 -15.07 -6.69 -3.37
N PRO A 33 -13.74 -6.67 -3.58
CA PRO A 33 -12.82 -7.40 -2.72
C PRO A 33 -12.49 -6.57 -1.48
N GLY A 34 -12.15 -7.23 -0.38
CA GLY A 34 -11.58 -6.56 0.79
C GLY A 34 -10.72 -7.47 1.64
N HIS A 35 -9.74 -6.87 2.32
CA HIS A 35 -8.93 -7.52 3.35
C HIS A 35 -8.64 -6.49 4.45
N ASN A 36 -9.24 -6.69 5.62
CA ASN A 36 -9.15 -5.76 6.75
C ASN A 36 -9.53 -4.32 6.38
N ASP A 37 -10.63 -4.16 5.63
CA ASP A 37 -11.11 -2.87 5.12
C ASP A 37 -12.29 -2.32 5.92
N GLY A 38 -12.51 -2.80 7.16
CA GLY A 38 -13.76 -2.60 7.91
C GLY A 38 -14.15 -1.13 8.04
N ARG A 39 -13.18 -0.25 8.23
CA ARG A 39 -13.35 1.22 8.31
C ARG A 39 -14.01 1.84 7.07
N PHE A 40 -13.82 1.25 5.89
CA PHE A 40 -14.32 1.81 4.63
C PHE A 40 -15.61 1.14 4.15
N LEU A 41 -15.86 -0.12 4.54
CA LEU A 41 -16.95 -0.93 3.98
C LEU A 41 -18.34 -0.29 4.13
N ARG A 42 -18.63 0.38 5.24
CA ARG A 42 -19.94 1.04 5.43
C ARG A 42 -20.19 2.14 4.40
N ASN A 43 -19.19 2.99 4.15
CA ASN A 43 -19.28 4.01 3.12
C ASN A 43 -19.37 3.36 1.74
N CYS A 44 -18.47 2.42 1.44
CA CYS A 44 -18.40 1.73 0.15
C CYS A 44 -19.76 1.08 -0.22
N PHE A 45 -20.34 0.26 0.66
CA PHE A 45 -21.59 -0.44 0.38
C PHE A 45 -22.79 0.50 0.25
N LYS A 46 -22.91 1.51 1.13
CA LYS A 46 -24.03 2.48 1.05
C LYS A 46 -23.95 3.34 -0.20
N ILE A 47 -22.74 3.70 -0.65
CA ILE A 47 -22.53 4.40 -1.92
C ILE A 47 -22.92 3.49 -3.08
N LEU A 48 -22.34 2.28 -3.15
CA LEU A 48 -22.59 1.33 -4.23
C LEU A 48 -24.08 1.01 -4.40
N ALA A 49 -24.81 0.82 -3.30
CA ALA A 49 -26.25 0.57 -3.31
C ALA A 49 -27.08 1.67 -4.00
N LYS A 50 -26.51 2.85 -4.26
CA LYS A 50 -27.14 3.90 -5.07
C LYS A 50 -26.99 3.67 -6.58
N TYR A 51 -25.95 2.95 -7.00
CA TYR A 51 -25.56 2.78 -8.41
C TYR A 51 -25.97 1.43 -8.98
N VAL A 52 -25.98 0.38 -8.15
CA VAL A 52 -26.10 -1.01 -8.59
C VAL A 52 -27.39 -1.67 -8.10
N ASP A 53 -27.73 -2.78 -8.73
CA ASP A 53 -28.90 -3.58 -8.34
C ASP A 53 -28.56 -4.58 -7.22
N ALA A 54 -27.30 -5.04 -7.17
CA ALA A 54 -26.81 -5.96 -6.15
C ALA A 54 -25.30 -5.79 -5.92
N ILE A 55 -24.82 -6.25 -4.76
CA ILE A 55 -23.41 -6.28 -4.40
C ILE A 55 -22.99 -7.74 -4.16
N VAL A 56 -21.82 -8.10 -4.67
CA VAL A 56 -21.06 -9.29 -4.28
C VAL A 56 -19.79 -8.82 -3.59
N TYR A 57 -19.62 -9.26 -2.35
CA TYR A 57 -18.44 -8.97 -1.55
C TYR A 57 -17.58 -10.23 -1.38
N LEU A 58 -16.27 -10.08 -1.53
CA LEU A 58 -15.29 -11.11 -1.20
C LEU A 58 -14.38 -10.60 -0.08
N ASP A 59 -14.45 -11.28 1.04
CA ASP A 59 -13.54 -11.15 2.16
C ASP A 59 -12.33 -12.08 1.94
N ASP A 60 -11.15 -11.48 1.77
CA ASP A 60 -9.89 -12.18 1.61
C ASP A 60 -9.29 -12.56 2.97
N ALA A 61 -10.06 -13.28 3.79
CA ALA A 61 -9.68 -13.75 5.12
C ALA A 61 -9.30 -12.60 6.08
N SER A 62 -10.21 -11.63 6.22
CA SER A 62 -10.01 -10.54 7.18
C SER A 62 -10.01 -11.06 8.62
N THR A 63 -9.26 -10.36 9.46
CA THR A 63 -9.13 -10.58 10.90
C THR A 63 -9.76 -9.46 11.72
N ASP A 64 -10.16 -8.37 11.07
CA ASP A 64 -10.94 -7.28 11.65
C ASP A 64 -12.47 -7.57 11.59
N ASN A 65 -13.28 -6.53 11.77
CA ASN A 65 -14.74 -6.61 11.74
C ASN A 65 -15.35 -6.54 10.31
N SER A 66 -14.56 -6.65 9.24
CA SER A 66 -15.01 -6.52 7.86
C SER A 66 -16.20 -7.42 7.51
N VAL A 67 -16.09 -8.72 7.82
CA VAL A 67 -17.17 -9.71 7.57
C VAL A 67 -18.43 -9.37 8.38
N ALA A 68 -18.27 -8.93 9.63
CA ALA A 68 -19.40 -8.55 10.48
C ALA A 68 -20.15 -7.34 9.92
N ILE A 69 -19.42 -6.33 9.43
CA ILE A 69 -20.00 -5.14 8.78
C ILE A 69 -20.74 -5.52 7.50
N ALA A 70 -20.18 -6.43 6.69
CA ALA A 70 -20.83 -6.90 5.47
C ALA A 70 -22.18 -7.58 5.79
N HIS A 71 -22.22 -8.49 6.78
CA HIS A 71 -23.47 -9.13 7.21
C HIS A 71 -24.49 -8.13 7.78
N GLU A 72 -24.04 -7.13 8.54
CA GLU A 72 -24.92 -6.08 9.08
C GLU A 72 -25.65 -5.31 7.97
N LEU A 73 -24.95 -5.05 6.86
CA LEU A 73 -25.41 -4.21 5.76
C LEU A 73 -26.09 -4.97 4.61
N GLU A 74 -26.19 -6.31 4.69
CA GLU A 74 -26.71 -7.14 3.60
C GLU A 74 -28.04 -6.65 3.03
N LYS A 75 -29.03 -6.51 3.91
CA LYS A 75 -30.37 -6.09 3.52
C LYS A 75 -30.44 -4.62 3.14
N GLU A 76 -29.68 -3.76 3.83
CA GLU A 76 -29.70 -2.31 3.56
C GLU A 76 -29.10 -2.00 2.18
N CYS A 77 -28.02 -2.68 1.81
CA CYS A 77 -27.21 -2.38 0.63
C CYS A 77 -27.38 -3.39 -0.52
N ASN A 78 -28.35 -4.31 -0.43
CA ASN A 78 -28.57 -5.40 -1.39
C ASN A 78 -27.30 -6.22 -1.66
N ILE A 79 -26.59 -6.61 -0.60
CA ILE A 79 -25.46 -7.55 -0.71
C ILE A 79 -26.06 -8.95 -0.85
N GLU A 80 -26.01 -9.50 -2.06
CA GLU A 80 -26.63 -10.79 -2.37
C GLU A 80 -25.70 -11.98 -2.11
N GLN A 81 -24.38 -11.77 -2.15
CA GLN A 81 -23.40 -12.79 -1.79
C GLN A 81 -22.21 -12.20 -1.05
N ILE A 82 -21.79 -12.91 0.01
CA ILE A 82 -20.56 -12.68 0.75
C ILE A 82 -19.70 -13.95 0.65
N LEU A 83 -18.51 -13.82 0.09
CA LEU A 83 -17.55 -14.91 -0.09
C LEU A 83 -16.42 -14.73 0.92
N CYS A 84 -16.22 -15.67 1.84
CA CYS A 84 -15.13 -15.59 2.82
C CYS A 84 -14.04 -16.63 2.53
N LYS A 85 -12.81 -16.17 2.30
CA LYS A 85 -11.64 -17.05 2.23
C LYS A 85 -11.27 -17.51 3.64
N LYS A 86 -10.84 -18.77 3.76
CA LYS A 86 -10.41 -19.35 5.06
C LYS A 86 -8.97 -19.02 5.41
N ASN A 87 -8.12 -18.95 4.40
CA ASN A 87 -6.70 -18.70 4.55
C ASN A 87 -6.37 -17.48 3.71
N TRP A 88 -5.56 -16.61 4.29
CA TRP A 88 -5.10 -15.46 3.56
C TRP A 88 -3.91 -15.82 2.66
N ILE A 89 -4.20 -15.88 1.36
CA ILE A 89 -3.18 -16.01 0.32
C ILE A 89 -3.59 -15.06 -0.79
N ARG A 90 -2.82 -13.99 -0.95
CA ARG A 90 -3.14 -12.95 -1.91
C ARG A 90 -2.97 -13.47 -3.34
N HIS A 91 -4.09 -13.59 -4.04
CA HIS A 91 -4.16 -14.02 -5.43
C HIS A 91 -5.21 -13.19 -6.16
N ALA A 92 -4.86 -11.92 -6.42
CA ALA A 92 -5.80 -10.92 -6.94
C ALA A 92 -6.62 -11.41 -8.15
N GLY A 93 -6.01 -12.10 -9.12
CA GLY A 93 -6.72 -12.64 -10.28
C GLY A 93 -7.71 -13.76 -9.93
N GLN A 94 -7.40 -14.63 -8.97
CA GLN A 94 -8.31 -15.68 -8.51
C GLN A 94 -9.50 -15.08 -7.74
N ASP A 95 -9.22 -14.13 -6.86
CA ASP A 95 -10.24 -13.44 -6.06
C ASP A 95 -11.22 -12.68 -6.97
N ARG A 96 -10.71 -12.01 -8.01
CA ARG A 96 -11.55 -11.34 -9.02
C ARG A 96 -12.39 -12.34 -9.84
N ASN A 97 -11.87 -13.52 -10.16
CA ASN A 97 -12.66 -14.56 -10.83
C ASN A 97 -13.75 -15.17 -9.92
N MET A 98 -13.50 -15.30 -8.62
CA MET A 98 -14.52 -15.71 -7.65
C MET A 98 -15.67 -14.71 -7.60
N LEU A 99 -15.34 -13.41 -7.50
CA LEU A 99 -16.31 -12.32 -7.57
C LEU A 99 -17.11 -12.34 -8.88
N LEU A 100 -16.44 -12.45 -10.03
CA LEU A 100 -17.09 -12.51 -11.34
C LEU A 100 -18.06 -13.71 -11.45
N SER A 101 -17.64 -14.88 -10.98
CA SER A 101 -18.47 -16.08 -11.00
C SER A 101 -19.71 -15.94 -10.12
N ALA A 102 -19.56 -15.39 -8.92
CA ALA A 102 -20.66 -15.09 -8.02
C ALA A 102 -21.62 -14.02 -8.60
N GLY A 103 -21.06 -12.97 -9.22
CA GLY A 103 -21.82 -11.93 -9.90
C GLY A 103 -22.66 -12.48 -11.06
N ARG A 104 -22.08 -13.36 -11.88
CA ARG A 104 -22.81 -14.10 -12.94
C ARG A 104 -23.90 -15.00 -12.36
N ALA A 105 -23.62 -15.69 -11.25
CA ALA A 105 -24.57 -16.61 -10.60
C ALA A 105 -25.84 -15.90 -10.10
N ILE A 106 -25.75 -14.62 -9.73
CA ILE A 106 -26.92 -13.79 -9.36
C ILE A 106 -27.55 -13.04 -10.56
N GLY A 107 -27.18 -13.40 -11.78
CA GLY A 107 -27.74 -12.84 -13.01
C GLY A 107 -27.15 -11.47 -13.41
N GLY A 108 -25.98 -11.10 -12.89
CA GLY A 108 -25.28 -9.89 -13.32
C GLY A 108 -24.93 -9.93 -14.79
N THR A 109 -25.24 -8.85 -15.51
CA THR A 109 -24.88 -8.66 -16.93
C THR A 109 -23.88 -7.52 -17.12
N HIS A 110 -23.84 -6.60 -16.15
CA HIS A 110 -22.89 -5.51 -16.08
C HIS A 110 -22.24 -5.54 -14.71
N PHE A 111 -20.94 -5.27 -14.66
CA PHE A 111 -20.18 -5.32 -13.42
C PHE A 111 -19.53 -3.97 -13.16
N LEU A 112 -19.67 -3.47 -11.92
CA LEU A 112 -18.97 -2.31 -11.40
C LEU A 112 -17.94 -2.82 -10.38
N VAL A 113 -16.67 -2.51 -10.58
CA VAL A 113 -15.56 -3.04 -9.79
C VAL A 113 -14.82 -1.88 -9.16
N ILE A 114 -14.99 -1.72 -7.84
CA ILE A 114 -14.32 -0.69 -7.05
C ILE A 114 -13.71 -1.31 -5.79
N ASP A 115 -12.72 -0.65 -5.20
CA ASP A 115 -12.11 -1.05 -3.94
C ASP A 115 -12.78 -0.28 -2.79
N ALA A 116 -12.60 -0.76 -1.56
CA ALA A 116 -13.29 -0.18 -0.41
C ALA A 116 -12.92 1.29 -0.15
N ASP A 117 -11.69 1.70 -0.47
CA ASP A 117 -11.16 3.06 -0.32
C ASP A 117 -11.43 3.99 -1.52
N GLU A 118 -12.44 3.66 -2.35
CA GLU A 118 -12.83 4.42 -3.53
C GLU A 118 -14.32 4.80 -3.53
N LEU A 119 -14.65 5.93 -4.18
CA LEU A 119 -16.03 6.39 -4.34
C LEU A 119 -16.25 7.08 -5.69
N PRO A 120 -17.30 6.73 -6.45
CA PRO A 120 -17.74 7.56 -7.58
C PRO A 120 -18.15 8.94 -7.09
N THR A 121 -17.88 9.99 -7.86
CA THR A 121 -18.33 11.34 -7.52
C THR A 121 -19.85 11.39 -7.43
N ALA A 122 -20.37 12.03 -6.37
CA ALA A 122 -21.80 12.03 -6.03
C ALA A 122 -22.68 12.68 -7.10
N ASN A 123 -22.17 13.68 -7.82
CA ASN A 123 -22.81 14.33 -8.98
C ASN A 123 -23.00 13.37 -10.18
N PHE A 124 -22.36 12.20 -10.19
CA PHE A 124 -22.43 11.25 -11.31
C PHE A 124 -23.55 10.20 -11.19
N LEU A 125 -24.37 10.26 -10.13
CA LEU A 125 -25.28 9.18 -9.74
C LEU A 125 -26.13 8.61 -10.89
N ASN A 126 -26.95 9.46 -11.51
CA ASN A 126 -27.89 9.02 -12.55
C ASN A 126 -27.19 8.67 -13.87
N GLU A 127 -26.16 9.44 -14.23
CA GLU A 127 -25.47 9.28 -15.51
C GLU A 127 -24.57 8.03 -15.53
N LEU A 128 -23.91 7.70 -14.41
CA LEU A 128 -23.06 6.50 -14.35
C LEU A 128 -23.87 5.24 -14.61
N ARG A 129 -25.01 5.08 -13.93
CA ARG A 129 -25.88 3.92 -14.13
C ARG A 129 -26.35 3.82 -15.57
N ARG A 130 -26.79 4.95 -16.17
CA ARG A 130 -27.21 5.02 -17.56
C ARG A 130 -26.10 4.62 -18.53
N ILE A 131 -24.88 5.07 -18.31
CA ILE A 131 -23.73 4.74 -19.18
C ILE A 131 -23.40 3.25 -19.08
N ILE A 132 -23.33 2.70 -17.86
CA ILE A 132 -23.02 1.28 -17.66
C ILE A 132 -24.03 0.40 -18.39
N LEU A 133 -25.34 0.68 -18.27
CA LEU A 133 -26.39 -0.10 -18.93
C LEU A 133 -26.40 -0.01 -20.47
N ASN A 134 -25.69 0.95 -21.05
CA ASN A 134 -25.55 1.11 -22.50
C ASN A 134 -24.28 0.46 -23.06
N LEU A 135 -23.39 -0.07 -22.21
CA LEU A 135 -22.23 -0.82 -22.65
C LEU A 135 -22.69 -2.07 -23.40
N LYS A 136 -22.02 -2.38 -24.51
CA LYS A 136 -22.23 -3.65 -25.22
C LYS A 136 -21.35 -4.74 -24.63
N PRO A 137 -21.72 -6.03 -24.74
CA PRO A 137 -20.87 -7.13 -24.28
C PRO A 137 -19.42 -6.97 -24.76
N GLY A 138 -18.47 -7.07 -23.83
CA GLY A 138 -17.05 -6.83 -24.11
C GLY A 138 -16.57 -5.40 -23.86
N GLU A 139 -17.46 -4.40 -23.84
CA GLU A 139 -17.10 -2.99 -23.66
C GLU A 139 -16.89 -2.64 -22.19
N ARG A 140 -16.06 -1.61 -21.97
CA ARG A 140 -15.62 -1.14 -20.66
C ARG A 140 -15.85 0.37 -20.52
N LEU A 141 -16.00 0.82 -19.29
CA LEU A 141 -16.09 2.23 -18.92
C LEU A 141 -14.92 2.61 -18.03
N ALA A 142 -14.18 3.65 -18.42
CA ALA A 142 -13.10 4.24 -17.67
C ALA A 142 -13.41 5.68 -17.23
N LEU A 143 -13.09 5.97 -15.97
CA LEU A 143 -13.23 7.29 -15.35
C LEU A 143 -11.87 7.83 -14.92
N ALA A 144 -11.77 9.15 -14.77
CA ALA A 144 -10.62 9.75 -14.11
C ALA A 144 -10.49 9.18 -12.68
N TRP A 145 -9.31 8.70 -12.33
CA TRP A 145 -8.98 8.17 -11.01
C TRP A 145 -8.34 9.28 -10.18
N ILE A 146 -9.20 9.98 -9.45
CA ILE A 146 -8.90 11.24 -8.78
C ILE A 146 -8.30 10.96 -7.41
N GLN A 147 -7.04 11.34 -7.23
CA GLN A 147 -6.32 11.13 -5.97
C GLN A 147 -6.61 12.28 -5.01
N LEU A 148 -7.46 12.06 -3.98
CA LEU A 148 -7.60 13.03 -2.89
C LEU A 148 -6.31 13.08 -2.09
N TRP A 149 -5.79 14.27 -1.78
CA TRP A 149 -4.40 14.42 -1.34
C TRP A 149 -4.28 15.11 0.02
N ARG A 150 -3.76 14.41 1.03
CA ARG A 150 -3.58 14.88 2.43
C ARG A 150 -4.85 15.29 3.18
N SER A 151 -5.97 15.46 2.48
CA SER A 151 -7.31 15.72 3.00
C SER A 151 -8.34 15.34 1.94
N CYS A 152 -9.62 15.31 2.33
CA CYS A 152 -10.72 15.11 1.36
C CYS A 152 -11.09 16.40 0.60
N ASP A 153 -10.57 17.56 1.02
CA ASP A 153 -10.94 18.88 0.47
C ASP A 153 -10.14 19.28 -0.77
N GLN A 154 -9.15 18.47 -1.15
CA GLN A 154 -8.31 18.74 -2.30
C GLN A 154 -7.87 17.45 -2.98
N TYR A 155 -7.52 17.57 -4.26
CA TYR A 155 -7.01 16.47 -5.07
C TYR A 155 -5.76 16.88 -5.83
N ARG A 156 -4.93 15.90 -6.15
CA ARG A 156 -3.69 16.11 -6.90
C ARG A 156 -4.01 16.49 -8.35
N TYR A 157 -3.41 17.58 -8.83
CA TYR A 157 -3.58 18.11 -10.18
C TYR A 157 -2.30 18.83 -10.64
N ASP A 158 -1.33 18.02 -11.06
CA ASP A 158 0.03 18.40 -11.42
C ASP A 158 0.52 17.58 -12.63
N ASN A 159 1.79 17.74 -13.02
CA ASN A 159 2.38 16.93 -14.08
C ASN A 159 2.99 15.63 -13.49
N SER A 160 2.14 14.74 -12.98
CA SER A 160 2.55 13.45 -12.40
C SER A 160 1.72 12.28 -12.95
N VAL A 161 2.13 11.06 -12.61
CA VAL A 161 1.40 9.80 -12.94
C VAL A 161 0.01 9.71 -12.31
N TRP A 162 -0.34 10.63 -11.41
CA TRP A 162 -1.61 10.67 -10.68
C TRP A 162 -2.63 11.61 -11.33
N THR A 163 -2.21 12.45 -12.28
CA THR A 163 -3.07 13.42 -12.97
C THR A 163 -3.41 12.93 -14.37
N ASN A 164 -4.65 13.10 -14.83
CA ASN A 164 -5.17 12.51 -16.06
C ASN A 164 -4.98 10.99 -16.14
N ASN A 165 -4.98 10.32 -14.98
CA ASN A 165 -4.93 8.88 -14.87
C ASN A 165 -6.35 8.32 -14.90
N TYR A 166 -6.62 7.35 -15.76
CA TYR A 166 -7.94 6.76 -15.96
C TYR A 166 -7.95 5.29 -15.57
N LYS A 167 -9.01 4.86 -14.90
CA LYS A 167 -9.25 3.46 -14.53
C LYS A 167 -10.56 2.98 -15.11
N ASP A 168 -10.51 1.84 -15.77
CA ASP A 168 -11.67 1.10 -16.24
C ASP A 168 -12.36 0.41 -15.07
N ILE A 169 -13.53 0.89 -14.67
CA ILE A 169 -14.20 0.47 -13.43
C ILE A 169 -15.43 -0.38 -13.68
N ALA A 170 -15.94 -0.41 -14.90
CA ALA A 170 -17.14 -1.17 -15.22
C ALA A 170 -17.05 -1.82 -16.60
N PHE A 171 -17.78 -2.91 -16.78
CA PHE A 171 -17.84 -3.63 -18.05
C PHE A 171 -19.18 -4.34 -18.25
N CYS A 172 -19.54 -4.56 -19.51
CA CYS A 172 -20.63 -5.46 -19.88
C CYS A 172 -20.05 -6.84 -20.16
N ASP A 173 -20.57 -7.86 -19.48
CA ASP A 173 -20.05 -9.22 -19.59
C ASP A 173 -20.31 -9.82 -20.97
N ASP A 174 -19.30 -10.44 -21.55
CA ASP A 174 -19.39 -11.21 -22.81
C ASP A 174 -19.69 -12.70 -22.57
N GLY A 175 -19.77 -13.11 -21.30
CA GLY A 175 -20.03 -14.47 -20.86
C GLY A 175 -18.83 -15.42 -20.91
N ILE A 176 -17.68 -14.96 -21.41
CA ILE A 176 -16.46 -15.77 -21.56
C ILE A 176 -15.21 -15.14 -20.93
N CYS A 177 -15.27 -13.86 -20.56
CA CYS A 177 -14.16 -13.13 -19.98
C CYS A 177 -13.78 -13.66 -18.59
N TYR A 178 -12.51 -13.48 -18.23
CA TYR A 178 -11.93 -13.87 -16.96
C TYR A 178 -10.68 -13.05 -16.66
N TYR A 179 -10.29 -12.95 -15.39
CA TYR A 179 -9.05 -12.30 -14.98
C TYR A 179 -7.89 -13.29 -15.08
N ARG A 180 -6.76 -12.87 -15.68
CA ARG A 180 -5.57 -13.71 -15.66
C ARG A 180 -5.02 -13.81 -14.24
N SER A 181 -4.41 -14.92 -13.87
CA SER A 181 -3.99 -15.15 -12.48
C SER A 181 -2.73 -14.35 -12.11
N LYS A 182 -2.88 -13.08 -11.69
CA LYS A 182 -1.80 -12.32 -11.03
C LYS A 182 -1.87 -12.44 -9.50
N LYS A 183 -0.72 -12.29 -8.84
CA LYS A 183 -0.59 -12.41 -7.37
C LYS A 183 -0.97 -11.13 -6.63
N LEU A 184 -0.48 -9.96 -7.05
CA LEU A 184 -0.52 -8.73 -6.24
C LEU A 184 -1.55 -7.70 -6.68
N CYS A 185 -1.37 -7.12 -7.87
CA CYS A 185 -2.26 -6.11 -8.43
C CYS A 185 -2.92 -6.65 -9.70
N GLU A 186 -4.24 -6.56 -9.75
CA GLU A 186 -5.02 -6.95 -10.93
C GLU A 186 -5.81 -5.75 -11.47
N SER A 187 -6.00 -5.73 -12.78
CA SER A 187 -6.91 -4.80 -13.44
C SER A 187 -8.32 -4.90 -12.83
N ARG A 188 -9.08 -3.80 -12.89
CA ARG A 188 -10.46 -3.78 -12.39
C ARG A 188 -11.41 -4.48 -13.34
N THR A 189 -11.17 -4.41 -14.66
CA THR A 189 -11.89 -5.23 -15.63
C THR A 189 -11.03 -6.39 -16.16
N PRO A 190 -11.64 -7.51 -16.59
CA PRO A 190 -10.92 -8.64 -17.17
C PRO A 190 -10.09 -8.24 -18.40
N GLU A 191 -8.81 -8.62 -18.45
CA GLU A 191 -7.94 -8.24 -19.58
C GLU A 191 -8.22 -9.04 -20.86
N THR A 192 -9.05 -10.08 -20.76
CA THR A 192 -9.53 -10.84 -21.92
C THR A 192 -10.65 -10.16 -22.67
N LEU A 193 -11.20 -9.05 -22.17
CA LEU A 193 -12.21 -8.28 -22.89
C LEU A 193 -11.58 -7.56 -24.09
N GLU A 194 -12.08 -7.87 -25.28
CA GLU A 194 -11.61 -7.28 -26.55
C GLU A 194 -12.43 -6.06 -26.98
N GLY A 195 -13.51 -5.73 -26.27
CA GLY A 195 -14.38 -4.61 -26.60
C GLY A 195 -13.76 -3.24 -26.29
N LYS A 196 -14.44 -2.21 -26.81
CA LYS A 196 -14.01 -0.81 -26.71
C LYS A 196 -14.01 -0.34 -25.25
N ILE A 197 -13.02 0.47 -24.90
CA ILE A 197 -13.00 1.25 -23.66
C ILE A 197 -13.58 2.64 -23.94
N TRP A 198 -14.62 3.01 -23.21
CA TRP A 198 -15.23 4.34 -23.21
C TRP A 198 -14.65 5.17 -22.07
N PHE A 199 -14.22 6.38 -22.38
CA PHE A 199 -13.66 7.31 -21.39
C PHE A 199 -14.67 8.42 -21.11
N VAL A 200 -14.89 8.71 -19.84
CA VAL A 200 -15.52 9.96 -19.41
C VAL A 200 -14.40 10.94 -19.12
N GLU A 201 -14.10 11.78 -20.10
CA GLU A 201 -12.96 12.70 -20.03
C GLU A 201 -13.18 13.83 -19.02
N GLY A 202 -12.09 14.27 -18.40
CA GLY A 202 -12.08 15.39 -17.46
C GLY A 202 -12.28 14.99 -16.01
N TYR A 203 -12.58 15.98 -15.17
CA TYR A 203 -12.70 15.85 -13.71
C TYR A 203 -14.10 16.27 -13.22
N GLU A 204 -15.06 16.50 -14.12
CA GLU A 204 -16.45 16.75 -13.72
C GLU A 204 -17.03 15.51 -13.02
N TYR A 205 -16.77 14.34 -13.59
CA TYR A 205 -17.11 13.03 -13.03
C TYR A 205 -15.85 12.19 -12.87
N GLY A 206 -15.81 11.36 -11.82
CA GLY A 206 -14.65 10.51 -11.59
C GLY A 206 -14.85 9.44 -10.53
N LEU A 207 -13.76 8.72 -10.27
CA LEU A 207 -13.61 7.83 -9.13
C LEU A 207 -12.60 8.47 -8.17
N LEU A 208 -13.06 8.93 -7.02
CA LEU A 208 -12.18 9.42 -5.97
C LEU A 208 -11.50 8.26 -5.28
N HIS A 209 -10.22 8.40 -4.97
CA HIS A 209 -9.41 7.42 -4.26
C HIS A 209 -8.84 8.05 -2.99
N LEU A 210 -9.13 7.40 -1.85
CA LEU A 210 -8.87 7.93 -0.52
C LEU A 210 -7.48 7.58 0.03
N GLN A 211 -6.70 6.76 -0.70
CA GLN A 211 -5.43 6.22 -0.22
C GLN A 211 -4.42 7.30 0.24
N PHE A 212 -4.43 8.48 -0.37
CA PHE A 212 -3.46 9.55 -0.10
C PHE A 212 -3.95 10.57 0.93
N VAL A 213 -5.16 10.41 1.48
CA VAL A 213 -5.72 11.32 2.49
C VAL A 213 -4.98 11.16 3.82
N ASN A 214 -4.81 9.92 4.29
CA ASN A 214 -4.05 9.63 5.50
C ASN A 214 -2.63 9.20 5.14
N TRP A 215 -1.69 10.13 5.32
CA TRP A 215 -0.30 9.91 4.93
C TRP A 215 0.40 8.81 5.72
N GLU A 216 0.14 8.69 7.02
CA GLU A 216 0.74 7.63 7.84
C GLU A 216 0.32 6.25 7.31
N ASN A 217 -0.98 6.08 7.03
CA ASN A 217 -1.49 4.84 6.45
C ASN A 217 -0.95 4.59 5.04
N LEU A 218 -0.81 5.63 4.22
CA LEU A 218 -0.17 5.50 2.91
C LEU A 218 1.25 4.94 3.05
N LEU A 219 2.08 5.53 3.91
CA LEU A 219 3.46 5.08 4.08
C LEU A 219 3.52 3.62 4.52
N LYS A 220 2.67 3.21 5.47
CA LYS A 220 2.54 1.81 5.90
C LYS A 220 2.08 0.89 4.75
N LYS A 221 1.05 1.29 3.99
CA LYS A 221 0.56 0.55 2.80
C LYS A 221 1.65 0.36 1.77
N GLN A 222 2.38 1.42 1.45
CA GLN A 222 3.45 1.43 0.46
C GLN A 222 4.69 0.64 0.93
N ALA A 223 5.01 0.66 2.22
CA ALA A 223 6.07 -0.16 2.77
C ALA A 223 5.73 -1.65 2.76
N TRP A 224 4.51 -1.97 3.18
CA TRP A 224 3.97 -3.32 3.17
C TRP A 224 3.98 -3.93 1.76
N TYR A 225 3.53 -3.19 0.75
CA TYR A 225 3.58 -3.63 -0.66
C TYR A 225 4.99 -3.98 -1.12
N ARG A 226 5.99 -3.14 -0.81
CA ARG A 226 7.40 -3.40 -1.19
C ARG A 226 7.94 -4.66 -0.50
N CYS A 227 7.61 -4.87 0.77
CA CYS A 227 7.99 -6.09 1.48
C CYS A 227 7.33 -7.32 0.85
N GLN A 228 6.04 -7.25 0.55
CA GLN A 228 5.29 -8.35 -0.06
C GLN A 228 5.84 -8.70 -1.45
N GLU A 229 6.13 -7.70 -2.29
CA GLU A 229 6.78 -7.88 -3.59
C GLU A 229 8.12 -8.61 -3.45
N HIS A 230 8.97 -8.15 -2.53
CA HIS A 230 10.27 -8.78 -2.31
C HIS A 230 10.14 -10.25 -1.88
N LEU A 231 9.18 -10.57 -1.02
CA LEU A 231 8.94 -11.93 -0.56
C LEU A 231 8.33 -12.84 -1.65
N LEU A 232 7.44 -12.31 -2.49
CA LEU A 232 6.79 -13.08 -3.56
C LEU A 232 7.67 -13.24 -4.80
N HIS A 233 8.58 -12.29 -5.02
CA HIS A 233 9.44 -12.18 -6.19
C HIS A 233 10.89 -11.85 -5.77
N PRO A 234 11.57 -12.77 -5.07
CA PRO A 234 12.93 -12.55 -4.55
C PRO A 234 13.97 -12.34 -5.66
N GLU A 235 13.64 -12.68 -6.91
CA GLU A 235 14.44 -12.40 -8.10
C GLU A 235 14.48 -10.91 -8.49
N ARG A 236 13.52 -10.10 -8.04
CA ARG A 236 13.47 -8.66 -8.34
C ARG A 236 14.47 -7.92 -7.46
N SER A 237 15.24 -7.00 -8.07
CA SER A 237 16.15 -6.14 -7.33
C SER A 237 15.38 -5.15 -6.44
N PHE A 238 15.97 -4.78 -5.31
CA PHE A 238 15.42 -3.72 -4.44
C PHE A 238 15.20 -2.41 -5.20
N GLU A 239 16.12 -2.03 -6.08
CA GLU A 239 15.99 -0.84 -6.92
C GLU A 239 14.75 -0.90 -7.81
N SER A 240 14.49 -2.04 -8.46
CA SER A 240 13.30 -2.21 -9.31
C SER A 240 12.01 -2.04 -8.51
N ILE A 241 11.94 -2.67 -7.32
CA ILE A 241 10.78 -2.56 -6.43
C ILE A 241 10.63 -1.11 -5.96
N ASN A 242 11.70 -0.47 -5.50
CA ASN A 242 11.63 0.91 -5.02
C ASN A 242 11.18 1.89 -6.10
N ASN A 243 11.69 1.75 -7.33
CA ASN A 243 11.33 2.60 -8.46
C ASN A 243 9.86 2.46 -8.86
N GLU A 244 9.31 1.24 -8.85
CA GLU A 244 7.89 1.02 -9.18
C GLU A 244 6.95 1.76 -8.22
N TYR A 245 7.27 1.74 -6.93
CA TYR A 245 6.41 2.33 -5.90
C TYR A 245 6.83 3.77 -5.52
N ALA A 246 7.95 4.30 -6.03
CA ALA A 246 8.45 5.64 -5.73
C ALA A 246 7.42 6.76 -5.98
N PRO A 247 6.63 6.76 -7.08
CA PRO A 247 5.70 7.84 -7.37
C PRO A 247 4.64 8.06 -6.28
N SER A 248 4.35 7.06 -5.45
CA SER A 248 3.35 7.16 -4.38
C SER A 248 3.75 8.14 -3.27
N LYS A 249 5.04 8.40 -3.09
CA LYS A 249 5.57 9.30 -2.05
C LYS A 249 6.09 10.62 -2.63
N ASP A 250 6.05 10.77 -3.95
CA ASP A 250 6.62 11.92 -4.63
C ASP A 250 5.73 13.16 -4.50
N GLU A 251 6.16 14.10 -3.67
CA GLU A 251 5.57 15.43 -3.52
C GLU A 251 6.44 16.53 -4.17
N THR A 252 7.42 16.16 -5.01
CA THR A 252 8.18 17.16 -5.76
C THR A 252 7.28 17.88 -6.76
N GLN A 253 7.32 19.21 -6.72
CA GLN A 253 6.48 20.07 -7.58
C GLN A 253 4.98 19.78 -7.49
N ILE A 254 4.52 19.33 -6.33
CA ILE A 254 3.10 19.02 -6.14
C ILE A 254 2.23 20.26 -6.34
N ASN A 255 1.14 20.06 -7.07
CA ASN A 255 0.07 21.03 -7.20
C ASN A 255 -1.27 20.35 -6.94
N THR A 256 -2.13 21.01 -6.20
CA THR A 256 -3.47 20.52 -5.85
C THR A 256 -4.54 21.48 -6.33
N LYS A 257 -5.77 20.97 -6.44
CA LYS A 257 -6.97 21.77 -6.65
C LYS A 257 -7.99 21.45 -5.56
N PRO A 258 -8.88 22.40 -5.21
CA PRO A 258 -9.95 22.13 -4.27
C PRO A 258 -10.90 21.07 -4.83
N ALA A 259 -11.31 20.12 -4.00
CA ALA A 259 -12.33 19.13 -4.34
C ALA A 259 -13.71 19.82 -4.44
N PRO A 260 -14.41 19.73 -5.58
CA PRO A 260 -15.78 20.21 -5.71
C PRO A 260 -16.71 19.59 -4.65
N LYS A 261 -17.56 20.42 -4.03
CA LYS A 261 -18.53 19.97 -3.02
C LYS A 261 -19.53 18.96 -3.58
N GLU A 262 -19.93 19.16 -4.83
CA GLU A 262 -20.83 18.28 -5.58
C GLU A 262 -20.32 16.82 -5.71
N TRP A 263 -19.03 16.58 -5.50
CA TRP A 263 -18.48 15.22 -5.45
C TRP A 263 -18.94 14.42 -4.22
N PHE A 264 -19.44 15.08 -3.18
CA PHE A 264 -19.86 14.46 -1.92
C PHE A 264 -21.33 14.73 -1.56
N GLU A 265 -21.95 15.77 -2.13
CA GLU A 265 -23.26 16.28 -1.71
C GLU A 265 -24.37 15.23 -1.62
N ASN A 266 -24.47 14.28 -2.56
CA ASN A 266 -25.52 13.25 -2.53
C ASN A 266 -25.26 12.12 -1.50
N TYR A 267 -24.13 12.14 -0.79
CA TYR A 267 -23.78 11.15 0.23
C TYR A 267 -23.82 11.71 1.66
N ASN A 268 -24.00 13.02 1.83
CA ASN A 268 -23.91 13.71 3.13
C ASN A 268 -24.76 13.08 4.26
N ALA A 269 -25.85 12.38 3.93
CA ALA A 269 -26.71 11.76 4.93
C ALA A 269 -26.08 10.55 5.66
N PHE A 270 -25.03 9.94 5.10
CA PHE A 270 -24.42 8.73 5.67
C PHE A 270 -22.90 8.63 5.48
N LEU A 271 -22.30 9.45 4.61
CA LEU A 271 -20.86 9.44 4.37
C LEU A 271 -20.12 9.95 5.60
N ASP A 272 -19.28 9.09 6.17
CA ASP A 272 -18.37 9.46 7.25
C ASP A 272 -16.94 9.52 6.72
N LEU A 273 -16.40 10.72 6.49
CA LEU A 273 -15.02 10.90 6.04
C LEU A 273 -14.00 10.83 7.20
N HIS A 274 -14.44 10.80 8.46
CA HIS A 274 -13.52 10.68 9.59
C HIS A 274 -12.82 9.32 9.62
N VAL A 275 -13.47 8.27 9.11
CA VAL A 275 -12.91 6.91 9.01
C VAL A 275 -11.61 6.86 8.21
N VAL A 276 -11.41 7.80 7.29
CA VAL A 276 -10.19 7.88 6.48
C VAL A 276 -8.98 8.27 7.33
N HIS A 277 -9.21 9.02 8.43
CA HIS A 277 -8.17 9.44 9.36
C HIS A 277 -7.84 8.40 10.44
N GLU A 278 -8.63 7.34 10.56
CA GLU A 278 -8.35 6.25 11.50
C GLU A 278 -7.03 5.55 11.13
N LYS A 279 -6.23 5.23 12.15
CA LYS A 279 -4.97 4.52 11.96
C LYS A 279 -5.24 3.05 11.67
N GLU A 280 -4.59 2.54 10.64
CA GLU A 280 -4.59 1.12 10.33
C GLU A 280 -3.34 0.46 10.91
N ASN A 281 -3.53 -0.66 11.62
CA ASN A 281 -2.44 -1.35 12.30
C ASN A 281 -2.09 -2.71 11.67
N TRP A 282 -2.96 -3.31 10.85
CA TRP A 282 -2.74 -4.68 10.39
C TRP A 282 -1.52 -4.80 9.46
N ARG A 283 -1.31 -3.85 8.53
CA ARG A 283 -0.12 -3.83 7.66
C ARG A 283 1.17 -3.62 8.44
N GLU A 284 1.07 -2.87 9.54
CA GLU A 284 2.20 -2.68 10.44
C GLU A 284 2.55 -3.98 11.15
N GLN A 285 1.57 -4.60 11.79
CA GLN A 285 1.72 -5.90 12.47
C GLN A 285 2.32 -6.95 11.54
N GLU A 286 1.83 -7.04 10.30
CA GLU A 286 2.35 -8.02 9.35
C GLU A 286 3.78 -7.71 8.90
N THR A 287 4.09 -6.45 8.63
CA THR A 287 5.45 -6.04 8.27
C THR A 287 6.42 -6.38 9.41
N MET A 288 6.01 -6.14 10.66
CA MET A 288 6.79 -6.53 11.85
C MET A 288 6.94 -8.05 11.99
N ASN A 289 5.88 -8.82 11.67
CA ASN A 289 5.96 -10.27 11.64
C ASN A 289 6.96 -10.77 10.59
N TRP A 290 7.05 -10.12 9.42
CA TRP A 290 8.06 -10.43 8.42
C TRP A 290 9.47 -10.06 8.89
N PHE A 291 9.66 -8.92 9.54
CA PHE A 291 10.96 -8.56 10.12
C PHE A 291 11.43 -9.56 11.17
N SER A 292 10.51 -10.06 12.00
CA SER A 292 10.80 -11.12 12.98
C SER A 292 11.13 -12.45 12.30
N SER A 293 10.40 -12.82 11.25
CA SER A 293 10.52 -14.13 10.60
C SER A 293 11.72 -14.25 9.65
N TYR A 294 12.01 -13.18 8.89
CA TYR A 294 13.05 -13.18 7.84
C TYR A 294 14.29 -12.36 8.23
N GLY A 295 14.20 -11.59 9.31
CA GLY A 295 15.23 -10.63 9.73
C GLY A 295 15.16 -9.32 8.96
N ILE A 296 15.38 -8.21 9.66
CA ILE A 296 15.35 -6.85 9.09
C ILE A 296 16.33 -6.70 7.92
N ARG A 297 17.48 -7.38 7.96
CA ARG A 297 18.50 -7.37 6.89
C ARG A 297 17.94 -7.77 5.52
N ALA A 298 16.95 -8.65 5.48
CA ALA A 298 16.32 -9.07 4.23
C ALA A 298 15.62 -7.91 3.50
N PHE A 299 15.26 -6.84 4.22
CA PHE A 299 14.48 -5.72 3.68
C PHE A 299 15.28 -4.41 3.60
N MET A 300 16.54 -4.37 4.06
CA MET A 300 17.34 -3.14 4.20
C MET A 300 17.45 -2.31 2.91
N GLY A 301 17.47 -2.94 1.75
CA GLY A 301 17.53 -2.23 0.46
C GLY A 301 16.20 -1.63 0.01
N LEU A 302 15.08 -1.94 0.67
CA LEU A 302 13.78 -1.39 0.31
C LEU A 302 13.57 0.00 0.91
N ASP A 303 12.82 0.84 0.20
CA ASP A 303 12.45 2.19 0.61
C ASP A 303 11.17 2.17 1.48
N ILE A 304 11.33 1.62 2.69
CA ILE A 304 10.25 1.28 3.63
C ILE A 304 10.40 1.90 5.03
N TRP A 305 11.37 2.80 5.21
CA TRP A 305 11.80 3.28 6.53
C TRP A 305 11.16 4.62 6.95
N ASP A 306 10.18 5.11 6.18
CA ASP A 306 9.48 6.36 6.49
C ASP A 306 8.41 6.22 7.61
N PRO A 307 7.68 5.08 7.75
CA PRO A 307 6.84 4.84 8.91
C PRO A 307 7.65 4.76 10.21
N ALA A 308 7.07 5.24 11.31
CA ALA A 308 7.60 5.04 12.65
C ALA A 308 7.30 3.61 13.14
N TRP A 309 8.14 2.66 12.74
CA TRP A 309 7.99 1.26 13.13
C TRP A 309 8.21 1.06 14.63
N PRO A 310 7.32 0.33 15.34
CA PRO A 310 7.44 0.09 16.78
C PRO A 310 8.44 -1.04 17.10
N PHE A 311 9.71 -0.90 16.70
CA PHE A 311 10.73 -1.95 16.88
C PHE A 311 10.90 -2.38 18.34
N ASN A 312 10.74 -1.46 19.29
CA ASN A 312 10.83 -1.70 20.72
C ASN A 312 9.74 -2.65 21.26
N GLU A 313 8.56 -2.66 20.63
CA GLU A 313 7.43 -3.52 21.04
C GLU A 313 7.52 -4.94 20.45
N TYR A 314 8.30 -5.11 19.38
CA TYR A 314 8.38 -6.36 18.61
C TYR A 314 9.70 -7.12 18.76
N ILE A 315 10.60 -6.70 19.66
CA ILE A 315 11.86 -7.42 19.92
C ILE A 315 11.53 -8.83 20.44
N PRO A 316 11.80 -9.91 19.68
CA PRO A 316 11.56 -11.24 20.18
C PRO A 316 12.55 -11.52 21.31
N GLU A 317 12.06 -11.88 22.51
CA GLU A 317 12.85 -12.27 23.69
C GLU A 317 13.91 -13.38 23.41
N LYS A 318 13.86 -14.02 22.24
CA LYS A 318 14.72 -15.15 21.86
C LYS A 318 15.51 -14.96 20.57
N SER A 319 15.57 -13.75 20.05
CA SER A 319 16.45 -13.49 18.92
C SER A 319 17.85 -13.22 19.44
N SER A 320 18.78 -14.12 19.13
CA SER A 320 20.22 -13.94 19.29
C SER A 320 20.72 -12.85 18.34
N PHE A 321 20.14 -11.65 18.39
CA PHE A 321 20.62 -10.46 17.70
C PHE A 321 21.91 -10.03 18.39
N LEU A 322 23.01 -10.61 17.94
CA LEU A 322 24.37 -10.27 18.36
C LEU A 322 24.94 -9.05 17.61
N ASP A 323 24.12 -8.33 16.87
CA ASP A 323 24.54 -7.13 16.14
C ASP A 323 23.74 -5.92 16.67
N THR A 324 24.44 -5.00 17.32
CA THR A 324 23.92 -3.69 17.74
C THR A 324 23.56 -2.88 16.50
N PHE A 325 22.28 -2.49 16.34
CA PHE A 325 21.86 -1.60 15.25
C PHE A 325 21.32 -0.29 15.79
N VAL A 326 21.68 0.81 15.12
CA VAL A 326 21.12 2.15 15.33
C VAL A 326 20.18 2.45 14.17
N PHE A 327 18.88 2.41 14.44
CA PHE A 327 17.86 2.86 13.50
C PHE A 327 17.71 4.37 13.59
N CYS A 328 17.72 5.09 12.47
CA CYS A 328 17.35 6.50 12.44
C CYS A 328 16.10 6.66 11.56
N SER A 329 14.94 6.86 12.19
CA SER A 329 13.74 7.30 11.46
C SER A 329 13.98 8.69 10.90
N LYS A 330 13.74 8.89 9.59
CA LYS A 330 13.87 10.20 8.92
C LYS A 330 13.02 11.30 9.57
N ASN A 331 11.93 10.93 10.24
CA ASN A 331 10.92 11.87 10.72
C ASN A 331 11.01 12.17 12.21
N GLU A 332 11.58 11.28 13.02
CA GLU A 332 11.53 11.41 14.48
C GLU A 332 12.90 11.50 15.16
N GLY A 333 14.01 11.45 14.42
CA GLY A 333 15.36 11.53 15.00
C GLY A 333 15.63 10.49 16.08
N THR A 334 14.78 9.46 16.17
CA THR A 334 14.80 8.48 17.23
C THR A 334 15.81 7.41 16.84
N ILE A 335 16.91 7.38 17.60
CA ILE A 335 17.93 6.33 17.56
C ILE A 335 17.49 5.22 18.50
N ILE A 336 17.10 4.07 17.95
CA ILE A 336 16.86 2.86 18.75
C ILE A 336 18.08 1.97 18.60
N GLU A 337 18.80 1.77 19.70
CA GLU A 337 19.87 0.79 19.86
C GLU A 337 19.26 -0.51 20.41
N ILE A 338 19.43 -1.64 19.71
CA ILE A 338 18.99 -2.96 20.20
C ILE A 338 20.17 -3.93 20.15
N GLY A 339 20.59 -4.45 21.31
CA GLY A 339 21.52 -5.57 21.43
C GLY A 339 21.75 -5.96 22.90
N PRO A 340 21.88 -7.26 23.26
CA PRO A 340 22.18 -7.67 24.62
C PRO A 340 23.69 -7.57 24.90
N PRO A 341 24.10 -7.27 26.15
CA PRO A 341 25.47 -7.44 26.56
C PRO A 341 25.77 -8.95 26.62
N THR A 342 26.77 -9.41 25.87
CA THR A 342 27.38 -10.73 26.13
C THR A 342 28.71 -10.51 26.85
N GLU A 343 28.96 -11.33 27.86
CA GLU A 343 30.06 -11.18 28.86
C GLU A 343 31.48 -11.18 28.27
N ASN A 344 31.66 -11.37 26.95
CA ASN A 344 32.97 -11.60 26.34
C ASN A 344 33.27 -10.73 25.10
N TYR A 345 32.56 -9.61 24.87
CA TYR A 345 32.94 -8.67 23.81
C TYR A 345 32.93 -7.22 24.30
N ASN A 346 34.02 -6.52 24.00
CA ASN A 346 34.20 -5.10 24.29
C ASN A 346 33.39 -4.28 23.28
N PRO A 347 32.34 -3.53 23.68
CA PRO A 347 31.44 -2.90 22.73
C PRO A 347 32.05 -1.60 22.20
N ALA A 348 32.33 -1.55 20.90
CA ALA A 348 32.44 -0.30 20.17
C ALA A 348 31.05 0.07 19.65
N THR A 349 30.38 1.03 20.29
CA THR A 349 29.07 1.54 19.86
C THR A 349 29.25 2.54 18.71
N PHE A 350 28.47 2.40 17.64
CA PHE A 350 28.51 3.27 16.46
C PHE A 350 27.33 4.25 16.47
N LEU A 351 27.62 5.55 16.38
CA LEU A 351 26.61 6.60 16.26
C LEU A 351 26.68 7.26 14.87
N TYR A 352 25.54 7.39 14.19
CA TYR A 352 25.43 8.10 12.91
C TYR A 352 25.04 9.56 13.17
N ILE A 353 25.88 10.51 12.75
CA ILE A 353 25.60 11.95 12.86
C ILE A 353 25.71 12.60 11.48
N ASN A 354 24.65 13.28 11.04
CA ASN A 354 24.69 14.13 9.85
C ASN A 354 24.92 15.61 10.22
N LYS A 355 25.79 16.28 9.45
CA LYS A 355 26.00 17.74 9.26
C LYS A 355 27.12 18.52 9.98
N ASN A 356 27.90 18.01 10.95
CA ASN A 356 28.91 18.86 11.62
C ASN A 356 30.33 18.25 11.84
N TRP A 357 30.90 17.65 10.78
CA TRP A 357 32.26 17.06 10.79
C TRP A 357 33.37 18.05 11.20
N GLN A 358 33.30 19.30 10.73
CA GLN A 358 34.37 20.28 10.93
C GLN A 358 34.51 20.75 12.38
N MET A 359 33.40 20.76 13.13
CA MET A 359 33.39 21.11 14.55
C MET A 359 33.99 19.98 15.42
N LEU A 360 33.76 18.72 15.03
CA LEU A 360 34.27 17.55 15.73
C LEU A 360 35.78 17.37 15.50
N LYS A 361 36.26 17.58 14.26
CA LYS A 361 37.68 17.53 13.93
C LYS A 361 38.51 18.53 14.76
N ASN A 362 38.04 19.78 14.86
CA ASN A 362 38.70 20.83 15.64
C ASN A 362 38.73 20.53 17.16
N THR A 363 37.79 19.73 17.65
CA THR A 363 37.74 19.31 19.06
C THR A 363 38.69 18.15 19.31
N ALA A 364 38.71 17.14 18.44
CA ALA A 364 39.61 15.97 18.55
C ALA A 364 41.10 16.35 18.45
N GLU A 365 41.44 17.29 17.58
CA GLU A 365 42.80 17.85 17.46
C GLU A 365 43.25 18.57 18.76
N LYS A 366 42.31 19.08 19.56
CA LYS A 366 42.59 19.76 20.84
C LYS A 366 42.61 18.82 22.05
N THR A 367 41.99 17.64 21.95
CA THR A 367 41.81 16.72 23.08
C THR A 367 42.65 15.45 22.98
N SER A 368 43.50 15.32 21.95
CA SER A 368 44.35 14.14 21.72
C SER A 368 43.56 12.82 21.70
N VAL A 369 42.36 12.85 21.11
CA VAL A 369 41.51 11.68 20.90
C VAL A 369 41.73 11.19 19.46
N ASP A 370 42.11 9.93 19.29
CA ASP A 370 42.27 9.32 17.97
C ASP A 370 40.90 9.10 17.31
N LEU A 371 40.74 9.64 16.10
CA LEU A 371 39.56 9.43 15.26
C LEU A 371 39.89 8.41 14.16
N TYR A 372 39.07 7.36 14.03
CA TYR A 372 39.22 6.38 12.95
C TYR A 372 38.16 6.61 11.87
N LEU A 373 38.61 6.69 10.62
CA LEU A 373 37.79 6.80 9.42
C LEU A 373 37.61 5.39 8.85
N ILE A 374 36.38 4.89 8.74
CA ILE A 374 36.10 3.64 8.01
C ILE A 374 35.18 3.99 6.84
N ASN A 375 35.69 3.80 5.62
CA ASN A 375 34.93 3.94 4.38
C ASN A 375 34.54 2.53 3.91
N GLU A 376 33.31 2.34 3.44
CA GLU A 376 32.70 1.03 3.20
C GLU A 376 33.28 0.22 2.00
N ASN A 377 34.42 0.59 1.44
CA ASN A 377 35.03 -0.18 0.35
C ASN A 377 36.52 -0.43 0.61
N LYS A 378 36.89 -1.71 0.75
CA LYS A 378 38.30 -2.13 0.71
C LYS A 378 38.85 -1.94 -0.70
N TYR A 379 39.56 -0.83 -0.94
CA TYR A 379 40.87 -0.75 -1.59
C TYR A 379 41.30 0.72 -1.57
N ILE A 380 42.53 0.97 -1.14
CA ILE A 380 43.17 2.29 -1.20
C ILE A 380 43.48 2.56 -2.68
N ASP A 381 42.83 3.57 -3.26
CA ASP A 381 43.40 4.39 -4.32
C ASP A 381 42.90 5.84 -4.19
N GLU A 382 43.82 6.78 -4.28
CA GLU A 382 43.63 8.19 -3.96
C GLU A 382 42.88 8.92 -5.08
N LYS A 383 41.58 9.13 -4.89
CA LYS A 383 40.82 10.36 -5.21
C LYS A 383 39.33 10.05 -5.31
N ILE A 384 38.55 10.61 -4.38
CA ILE A 384 37.25 11.28 -4.56
C ILE A 384 36.60 11.34 -3.16
N TRP A 385 36.43 12.55 -2.65
CA TRP A 385 35.74 12.85 -1.40
C TRP A 385 34.28 13.11 -1.70
N GLN A 386 33.34 12.43 -1.02
CA GLN A 386 32.09 13.02 -0.53
C GLN A 386 31.29 12.08 0.39
N ASN A 387 31.21 12.52 1.66
CA ASN A 387 30.16 12.35 2.67
C ASN A 387 29.96 10.98 3.36
N HIS A 388 29.73 11.10 4.68
CA HIS A 388 29.39 10.12 5.73
C HIS A 388 30.57 9.61 6.59
N TYR A 389 30.52 9.89 7.90
CA TYR A 389 31.52 9.49 8.91
C TYR A 389 30.83 9.18 10.27
N CYS A 390 31.37 8.24 11.05
CA CYS A 390 30.86 7.82 12.37
C CYS A 390 31.93 8.00 13.48
N ILE A 391 31.51 8.18 14.74
CA ILE A 391 32.40 8.23 15.92
C ILE A 391 31.79 7.37 17.05
N GLY A 392 32.61 6.59 17.75
CA GLY A 392 32.29 5.94 19.02
C GLY A 392 33.30 6.36 20.10
N VAL A 393 32.87 6.54 21.36
CA VAL A 393 33.75 6.93 22.48
C VAL A 393 33.60 5.95 23.63
N HIS A 394 34.72 5.38 24.07
CA HIS A 394 34.80 4.42 25.17
C HIS A 394 35.09 5.14 26.50
N GLN A 395 34.45 4.74 27.61
CA GLN A 395 34.52 5.44 28.89
C GLN A 395 35.94 5.59 29.47
N ALA A 396 36.83 4.62 29.21
CA ALA A 396 38.23 4.70 29.62
C ALA A 396 39.02 5.88 29.01
N ALA A 397 38.47 6.58 28.02
CA ALA A 397 39.09 7.72 27.33
C ALA A 397 38.47 9.09 27.70
N LEU A 398 37.52 9.14 28.63
CA LEU A 398 36.88 10.39 29.06
C LEU A 398 37.71 11.09 30.13
N ASN A 399 38.17 12.31 29.84
CA ASN A 399 38.84 13.17 30.83
C ASN A 399 37.84 14.09 31.56
N ASP A 400 38.29 14.67 32.68
CA ASP A 400 37.49 15.52 33.56
C ASP A 400 36.88 16.76 32.87
N ALA A 401 37.42 17.17 31.73
CA ALA A 401 36.91 18.31 30.96
C ALA A 401 35.60 17.96 30.22
N LEU A 402 35.49 16.75 29.66
CA LEU A 402 34.26 16.30 29.01
C LEU A 402 33.15 16.02 30.04
N MET A 403 33.51 15.47 31.21
CA MET A 403 32.59 15.22 32.32
C MET A 403 31.97 16.50 32.88
N ASN A 404 32.73 17.60 32.92
CA ASN A 404 32.23 18.92 33.34
C ASN A 404 31.27 19.58 32.32
N LEU A 405 31.43 19.26 31.03
CA LEU A 405 30.53 19.70 29.96
C LEU A 405 29.21 18.94 30.00
N LEU A 406 29.28 17.63 30.25
CA LEU A 406 28.12 16.75 30.38
C LEU A 406 27.34 16.95 31.68
N THR A 407 27.91 17.52 32.74
CA THR A 407 27.15 17.79 33.97
C THR A 407 26.40 19.14 33.95
N LYS A 408 26.76 20.07 33.06
CA LYS A 408 26.19 21.43 33.02
C LYS A 408 24.92 21.59 32.19
N ASN A 409 24.60 20.66 31.29
CA ASN A 409 23.55 20.86 30.27
C ASN A 409 22.34 19.90 30.41
N GLN A 410 22.02 19.43 31.63
CA GLN A 410 20.85 18.57 31.94
C GLN A 410 20.64 17.39 30.97
N TYR A 411 21.34 16.28 31.23
CA TYR A 411 21.20 15.04 30.44
C TYR A 411 20.60 13.91 31.29
N ALA A 412 19.95 12.95 30.62
CA ALA A 412 19.47 11.74 31.26
C ALA A 412 20.62 10.73 31.41
N GLN A 413 20.92 10.34 32.65
CA GLN A 413 21.78 9.20 32.95
C GLN A 413 20.91 7.94 33.05
N ILE A 414 21.32 6.87 32.35
CA ILE A 414 20.74 5.54 32.56
C ILE A 414 21.81 4.69 33.27
N PRO A 415 21.54 4.16 34.48
CA PRO A 415 22.48 3.29 35.16
C PRO A 415 22.56 1.94 34.45
N TYR A 416 23.79 1.48 34.21
CA TYR A 416 24.11 0.12 33.79
C TYR A 416 24.96 -0.53 34.89
N ASN A 417 24.71 -1.81 35.19
CA ASN A 417 25.32 -2.44 36.35
C ASN A 417 26.79 -2.81 36.13
N ASP A 418 27.54 -2.65 37.23
CA ASP A 418 28.95 -2.95 37.52
C ASP A 418 30.00 -2.35 36.56
N ASN A 419 30.04 -1.01 36.55
CA ASN A 419 31.18 -0.09 36.27
C ASN A 419 31.04 0.92 35.12
N GLY A 420 29.85 1.25 34.63
CA GLY A 420 29.73 2.30 33.61
C GLY A 420 28.37 2.99 33.48
N TYR A 421 28.39 4.23 33.02
CA TYR A 421 27.20 5.01 32.64
C TYR A 421 27.26 5.28 31.14
N TYR A 422 26.12 5.17 30.45
CA TYR A 422 25.95 5.74 29.11
C TYR A 422 25.36 7.16 29.22
N TYR A 423 25.89 8.09 28.42
CA TYR A 423 25.40 9.46 28.34
C TYR A 423 24.74 9.68 26.98
N PHE A 424 23.45 9.99 26.98
CA PHE A 424 22.74 10.41 25.78
C PHE A 424 22.87 11.92 25.59
N ILE A 425 23.32 12.35 24.42
CA ILE A 425 23.35 13.77 24.05
C ILE A 425 22.06 14.07 23.28
N HIS A 426 21.05 14.61 23.96
CA HIS A 426 19.90 15.21 23.27
C HIS A 426 20.29 16.61 22.81
N LEU A 427 20.69 16.77 21.54
CA LEU A 427 20.84 18.09 20.95
C LEU A 427 19.44 18.58 20.58
N ALA A 428 18.89 19.48 21.38
CA ALA A 428 17.72 20.24 20.98
C ALA A 428 18.06 21.00 19.68
N ALA A 429 17.29 20.75 18.63
CA ALA A 429 17.33 21.54 17.42
C ALA A 429 16.73 22.91 17.74
N ASP A 430 17.53 23.79 18.32
CA ASP A 430 17.42 25.25 18.22
C ASP A 430 18.54 25.94 19.02
N LYS A 431 19.69 26.12 18.36
CA LYS A 431 20.49 27.36 18.29
C LYS A 431 21.82 27.12 17.57
#